data_AF-A0A5D6WRN2-F1
#
_entry.id   AF-A0A5D6WRN2-F1
#
_cell.length_a   1.000
_cell.length_b   1.000
_cell.length_c   1.000
_cell.angle_alpha   90.00
_cell.angle_beta   90.00
_cell.angle_gamma   90.00
#
_symmetry.space_group_name_H-M   'P 1'
#
loop_
_entity.id
_entity.type
_entity.pdbx_description
1 polymer ?
#
loop_
_entity_poly.entity_id
_entity_poly.type
_entity_poly.pdbx_seq_one_letter_code
_entity_poly.pdbx_strand_id
1 'polypeptide(L)'
;MGKIKYIIVAILVLAVASGGGYLMAIHYHQTREIVQAEKDKQEAAKEAARQEKEAKEAALREKARKKQELLDKRLGRAEEPDQVIRGLTADMEISQGEDGATYYRYADPTEDGIFFQPYLVRGADGVAVLHVILRHRGHRPMGFQGVDLQPTADAIYHIRAQVPVATTQTESGIMEWCDQPVDAETGKAMREISDVLAAKITMPGVEGGSNDDRMLTATEAKRIRNILELADRLNGKE
;
A
#
# COMPACT_ATOMS: atom_id res chain seq x y z
N MET A 1 -19.89 42.72 62.06
CA MET A 1 -20.41 41.73 61.08
C MET A 1 -19.73 41.84 59.70
N GLY A 2 -18.39 41.93 59.63
CA GLY A 2 -17.68 42.20 58.36
C GLY A 2 -16.61 41.17 57.96
N LYS A 3 -16.20 40.25 58.83
CA LYS A 3 -15.08 39.32 58.55
C LYS A 3 -15.50 37.86 58.28
N ILE A 4 -16.73 37.48 58.64
CA ILE A 4 -17.27 36.12 58.40
C ILE A 4 -17.83 35.97 56.97
N LYS A 5 -18.25 37.08 56.33
CA LYS A 5 -18.81 37.06 54.97
C LYS A 5 -17.77 36.77 53.88
N TYR A 6 -16.50 37.14 54.08
CA TYR A 6 -15.45 36.94 53.07
C TYR A 6 -14.89 35.51 53.05
N ILE A 7 -14.93 34.79 54.18
CA ILE A 7 -14.46 33.40 54.27
C ILE A 7 -15.43 32.45 53.56
N ILE A 8 -16.74 32.68 53.70
CA ILE A 8 -17.77 31.87 53.02
C ILE A 8 -17.74 32.08 51.50
N VAL A 9 -17.48 33.31 51.03
CA VAL A 9 -17.34 33.62 49.60
C VAL A 9 -16.05 33.03 49.03
N ALA A 10 -14.92 33.06 49.77
CA ALA A 10 -13.67 32.46 49.33
C ALA A 10 -13.76 30.92 49.22
N ILE A 11 -14.49 30.26 50.13
CA ILE A 11 -14.75 28.81 50.07
C ILE A 11 -15.70 28.46 48.92
N LEU A 12 -16.69 29.31 48.62
CA LEU A 12 -17.60 29.10 47.48
C LEU A 12 -16.89 29.27 46.13
N VAL A 13 -15.95 30.21 46.00
CA VAL A 13 -15.16 30.41 44.78
C VAL A 13 -14.16 29.25 44.57
N LEU A 14 -13.58 28.71 45.64
CA LEU A 14 -12.73 27.51 45.57
C LEU A 14 -13.53 26.24 45.23
N ALA A 15 -14.76 26.10 45.73
CA ALA A 15 -15.62 24.95 45.44
C ALA A 15 -16.17 24.93 44.00
N VAL A 16 -16.35 26.10 43.37
CA VAL A 16 -16.80 26.22 41.97
C VAL A 16 -15.62 26.00 40.99
N ALA A 17 -14.39 26.34 41.37
CA ALA A 17 -13.21 26.14 40.53
C ALA A 17 -12.70 24.69 40.47
N SER A 18 -12.98 23.86 41.49
CA SER A 18 -12.49 22.47 41.55
C SER A 18 -13.45 21.41 41.00
N GLY A 19 -14.70 21.76 40.67
CA GLY A 19 -15.72 20.79 40.19
C GLY A 19 -15.83 20.63 38.67
N GLY A 20 -15.40 21.62 37.87
CA GLY A 20 -15.59 21.62 36.42
C GLY A 20 -14.48 20.94 35.60
N GLY A 21 -13.28 20.80 36.16
CA GLY A 21 -12.11 20.26 35.43
C GLY A 21 -12.05 18.74 35.38
N TYR A 22 -12.56 18.05 36.41
CA TYR A 22 -12.45 16.59 36.52
C TYR A 22 -13.51 15.84 35.68
N LEU A 23 -14.71 16.41 35.52
CA LEU A 23 -15.75 15.85 34.64
C LEU A 23 -15.45 16.11 33.16
N MET A 24 -14.82 17.23 32.83
CA MET A 24 -14.38 17.52 31.45
C MET A 24 -13.23 16.60 31.02
N ALA A 25 -12.28 16.23 31.89
CA ALA A 25 -11.18 15.32 31.52
C ALA A 25 -11.65 13.87 31.26
N ILE A 26 -12.60 13.36 32.04
CA ILE A 26 -13.20 12.03 31.83
C ILE A 26 -14.09 12.03 30.58
N HIS A 27 -14.87 13.10 30.37
CA HIS A 27 -15.62 13.28 29.12
C HIS A 27 -14.71 13.46 27.91
N TYR A 28 -13.55 14.13 28.03
CA TYR A 28 -12.62 14.38 26.92
C TYR A 28 -11.93 13.10 26.42
N HIS A 29 -11.60 12.18 27.33
CA HIS A 29 -11.08 10.87 26.94
C HIS A 29 -12.16 9.97 26.31
N GLN A 30 -13.36 9.92 26.89
CA GLN A 30 -14.49 9.17 26.30
C GLN A 30 -14.95 9.77 24.97
N THR A 31 -14.96 11.10 24.82
CA THR A 31 -15.29 11.75 23.53
C THR A 31 -14.16 11.64 22.52
N ARG A 32 -12.87 11.61 22.91
CA ARG A 32 -11.80 11.31 21.95
C ARG A 32 -11.91 9.91 21.40
N GLU A 33 -12.18 8.90 22.23
CA GLU A 33 -12.35 7.53 21.74
C GLU A 33 -13.58 7.39 20.84
N ILE A 34 -14.69 8.06 21.16
CA ILE A 34 -15.89 8.06 20.31
C ILE A 34 -15.65 8.82 19.01
N VAL A 35 -15.02 9.99 19.05
CA VAL A 35 -14.71 10.80 17.85
C VAL A 35 -13.65 10.11 17.00
N GLN A 36 -12.69 9.41 17.61
CA GLN A 36 -11.69 8.60 16.90
C GLN A 36 -12.38 7.40 16.24
N ALA A 37 -13.20 6.64 16.98
CA ALA A 37 -13.96 5.54 16.41
C ALA A 37 -14.95 5.98 15.31
N GLU A 38 -15.47 7.20 15.38
CA GLU A 38 -16.35 7.78 14.36
C GLU A 38 -15.56 8.29 13.15
N LYS A 39 -14.35 8.82 13.34
CA LYS A 39 -13.41 9.13 12.26
C LYS A 39 -12.91 7.87 11.57
N ASP A 40 -12.51 6.85 12.32
CA ASP A 40 -12.07 5.56 11.81
C ASP A 40 -13.20 4.88 11.02
N LYS A 41 -14.46 4.99 11.48
CA LYS A 41 -15.63 4.55 10.70
C LYS A 41 -15.84 5.35 9.42
N GLN A 42 -15.63 6.67 9.45
CA GLN A 42 -15.75 7.51 8.25
C GLN A 42 -14.61 7.28 7.25
N GLU A 43 -13.39 7.05 7.73
CA GLU A 43 -12.23 6.71 6.90
C GLU A 43 -12.38 5.31 6.32
N ALA A 44 -12.76 4.32 7.12
CA ALA A 44 -13.09 2.98 6.63
C ALA A 44 -14.23 3.00 5.59
N ALA A 45 -15.25 3.85 5.79
CA ALA A 45 -16.33 4.02 4.81
C ALA A 45 -15.87 4.71 3.52
N LYS A 46 -14.96 5.69 3.61
CA LYS A 46 -14.36 6.36 2.45
C LYS A 46 -13.43 5.43 1.68
N GLU A 47 -12.60 4.67 2.37
CA GLU A 47 -11.75 3.64 1.77
C GLU A 47 -12.59 2.54 1.12
N ALA A 48 -13.62 2.03 1.80
CA ALA A 48 -14.53 1.05 1.21
C ALA A 48 -15.22 1.59 -0.05
N ALA A 49 -15.68 2.85 -0.03
CA ALA A 49 -16.29 3.49 -1.20
C ALA A 49 -15.28 3.74 -2.34
N ARG A 50 -14.02 4.04 -2.02
CA ARG A 50 -12.94 4.22 -3.00
C ARG A 50 -12.55 2.88 -3.62
N GLN A 51 -12.37 1.85 -2.80
CA GLN A 51 -12.12 0.47 -3.23
C GLN A 51 -13.28 -0.07 -4.07
N GLU A 52 -14.54 0.22 -3.73
CA GLU A 52 -15.70 -0.21 -4.53
C GLU A 52 -15.75 0.50 -5.89
N LYS A 53 -15.38 1.79 -5.96
CA LYS A 53 -15.26 2.52 -7.23
C LYS A 53 -14.12 1.98 -8.08
N GLU A 54 -12.93 1.79 -7.50
CA GLU A 54 -11.77 1.20 -8.18
C GLU A 54 -12.08 -0.24 -8.64
N ALA A 55 -12.77 -1.04 -7.83
CA ALA A 55 -13.20 -2.39 -8.19
C ALA A 55 -14.24 -2.36 -9.34
N LYS A 56 -15.16 -1.39 -9.35
CA LYS A 56 -16.13 -1.21 -10.45
C LYS A 56 -15.44 -0.79 -11.74
N GLU A 57 -14.49 0.14 -11.68
CA GLU A 57 -13.71 0.56 -12.85
C GLU A 57 -12.80 -0.57 -13.36
N ALA A 58 -12.14 -1.29 -12.47
CA ALA A 58 -11.34 -2.47 -12.81
C ALA A 58 -12.20 -3.59 -13.41
N ALA A 59 -13.40 -3.84 -12.86
CA ALA A 59 -14.34 -4.83 -13.38
C ALA A 59 -14.93 -4.41 -14.74
N LEU A 60 -15.13 -3.12 -14.98
CA LEU A 60 -15.55 -2.61 -16.30
C LEU A 60 -14.45 -2.78 -17.34
N ARG A 61 -13.19 -2.47 -16.99
CA ARG A 61 -12.02 -2.73 -17.85
C ARG A 61 -11.83 -4.22 -18.10
N GLU A 62 -12.02 -5.07 -17.09
CA GLU A 62 -11.95 -6.52 -17.24
C GLU A 62 -13.09 -7.07 -18.10
N LYS A 63 -14.32 -6.56 -17.97
CA LYS A 63 -15.43 -6.91 -18.86
C LYS A 63 -15.14 -6.49 -20.31
N ALA A 64 -14.50 -5.33 -20.52
CA ALA A 64 -14.07 -4.90 -21.86
C ALA A 64 -12.99 -5.84 -22.41
N ARG A 65 -12.02 -6.24 -21.57
CA ARG A 65 -10.96 -7.18 -21.94
C ARG A 65 -11.50 -8.58 -22.25
N LYS A 66 -12.34 -9.14 -21.38
CA LYS A 66 -13.04 -10.43 -21.60
C LYS A 66 -13.91 -10.40 -22.86
N LYS A 67 -14.51 -9.26 -23.21
CA LYS A 67 -15.25 -9.10 -24.47
C LYS A 67 -14.32 -9.12 -25.68
N GLN A 68 -13.15 -8.49 -25.60
CA GLN A 68 -12.12 -8.59 -26.63
C GLN A 68 -11.57 -10.03 -26.74
N GLU A 69 -11.20 -10.65 -25.63
CA GLU A 69 -10.75 -12.05 -25.56
C GLU A 69 -11.80 -13.03 -26.14
N LEU A 70 -13.10 -12.82 -25.87
CA LEU A 70 -14.19 -13.63 -26.44
C LEU A 70 -14.39 -13.38 -27.94
N LEU A 71 -14.16 -12.16 -28.43
CA LEU A 71 -14.20 -11.84 -29.86
C LEU A 71 -13.01 -12.47 -30.58
N ASP A 72 -11.83 -12.44 -29.97
CA ASP A 72 -10.60 -13.04 -30.51
C ASP A 72 -10.66 -14.58 -30.51
N LYS A 73 -11.23 -15.19 -29.45
CA LYS A 73 -11.54 -16.63 -29.40
C LYS A 73 -12.58 -17.05 -30.46
N ARG A 74 -13.59 -16.21 -30.71
CA ARG A 74 -14.59 -16.45 -31.79
C ARG A 74 -13.98 -16.35 -33.18
N LEU A 75 -12.90 -15.58 -33.35
CA LEU A 75 -12.20 -15.40 -34.62
C LEU A 75 -11.11 -16.46 -34.84
N GLY A 76 -10.94 -17.44 -33.95
CA GLY A 76 -10.04 -18.58 -34.13
C GLY A 76 -8.55 -18.22 -34.10
N ARG A 77 -8.19 -17.04 -33.58
CA ARG A 77 -6.79 -16.73 -33.28
C ARG A 77 -6.46 -17.40 -31.95
N ALA A 78 -5.64 -18.44 -31.98
CA ALA A 78 -4.91 -18.85 -30.77
C ALA A 78 -4.25 -17.58 -30.21
N GLU A 79 -4.39 -17.32 -28.91
CA GLU A 79 -3.74 -16.17 -28.27
C GLU A 79 -2.24 -16.27 -28.54
N GLU A 80 -1.73 -15.49 -29.49
CA GLU A 80 -0.30 -15.47 -29.79
C GLU A 80 0.42 -15.06 -28.51
N PRO A 81 1.57 -15.66 -28.15
CA PRO A 81 2.35 -15.27 -26.96
C PRO A 81 2.54 -13.75 -26.85
N ASP A 82 2.67 -13.08 -27.99
CA ASP A 82 2.73 -11.62 -28.13
C ASP A 82 1.46 -10.89 -27.66
N GLN A 83 0.26 -11.44 -27.89
CA GLN A 83 -1.00 -10.83 -27.43
C GLN A 83 -1.13 -10.90 -25.91
N VAL A 84 -0.69 -12.00 -25.29
CA VAL A 84 -0.76 -12.12 -23.83
C VAL A 84 0.28 -11.23 -23.16
N ILE A 85 1.51 -11.16 -23.69
CA ILE A 85 2.52 -10.21 -23.22
C ILE A 85 1.99 -8.78 -23.34
N ARG A 86 1.40 -8.40 -24.48
CA ARG A 86 0.75 -7.08 -24.65
C ARG A 86 -0.36 -6.83 -23.63
N GLY A 87 -1.14 -7.85 -23.29
CA GLY A 87 -2.17 -7.76 -22.26
C GLY A 87 -1.61 -7.54 -20.84
N LEU A 88 -0.50 -8.19 -20.51
CA LEU A 88 0.19 -8.04 -19.22
C LEU A 88 0.88 -6.68 -19.09
N THR A 89 1.45 -6.17 -20.18
CA THR A 89 2.21 -4.92 -20.19
C THR A 89 1.39 -3.67 -20.53
N ALA A 90 0.07 -3.81 -20.77
CA ALA A 90 -0.77 -2.71 -21.27
C ALA A 90 -0.77 -1.46 -20.37
N ASP A 91 -0.69 -1.66 -19.05
CA ASP A 91 -0.67 -0.59 -18.05
C ASP A 91 0.75 -0.32 -17.50
N MET A 92 1.79 -0.88 -18.14
CA MET A 92 3.19 -0.72 -17.72
C MET A 92 3.89 0.37 -18.53
N GLU A 93 4.78 1.08 -17.84
CA GLU A 93 5.82 1.90 -18.44
C GLU A 93 6.96 0.96 -18.86
N ILE A 94 7.24 0.93 -20.16
CA ILE A 94 8.33 0.15 -20.75
C ILE A 94 9.43 1.11 -21.17
N SER A 95 10.62 0.96 -20.60
CA SER A 95 11.79 1.75 -20.96
C SER A 95 12.96 0.86 -21.35
N GLN A 96 13.83 1.38 -22.21
CA GLN A 96 15.08 0.73 -22.59
C GLN A 96 16.24 1.46 -21.90
N GLY A 97 17.07 0.69 -21.19
CA GLY A 97 18.32 1.19 -20.63
C GLY A 97 19.41 1.31 -21.68
N GLU A 98 20.43 2.11 -21.39
CA GLU A 98 21.62 2.26 -22.22
C GLU A 98 22.43 0.95 -22.34
N ASP A 99 22.25 0.04 -21.38
CA ASP A 99 22.80 -1.32 -21.34
C ASP A 99 22.05 -2.31 -22.23
N GLY A 100 20.99 -1.87 -22.92
CA GLY A 100 20.13 -2.71 -23.74
C GLY A 100 19.08 -3.50 -22.92
N ALA A 101 19.01 -3.29 -21.61
CA ALA A 101 17.99 -3.92 -20.78
C ALA A 101 16.61 -3.26 -21.02
N THR A 102 15.56 -4.06 -20.98
CA THR A 102 14.17 -3.57 -21.01
C THR A 102 13.56 -3.64 -19.62
N TYR A 103 13.05 -2.52 -19.15
CA TYR A 103 12.40 -2.39 -17.84
C TYR A 103 10.89 -2.39 -18.03
N TYR A 104 10.19 -3.23 -17.28
CA TYR A 104 8.73 -3.30 -17.25
C TYR A 104 8.27 -2.92 -15.84
N ARG A 105 7.68 -1.73 -15.70
CA ARG A 105 7.32 -1.15 -14.40
C ARG A 105 5.94 -0.51 -14.43
N TYR A 106 5.24 -0.52 -13.31
CA TYR A 106 4.03 0.29 -13.15
C TYR A 106 4.38 1.70 -12.68
N ALA A 107 3.58 2.68 -13.09
CA ALA A 107 3.71 4.06 -12.65
C ALA A 107 3.81 4.17 -11.11
N ASP A 108 4.61 5.13 -10.66
CA ASP A 108 4.86 5.34 -9.24
C ASP A 108 3.63 5.89 -8.51
N PRO A 109 3.41 5.47 -7.25
CA PRO A 109 2.35 6.02 -6.43
C PRO A 109 2.62 7.49 -6.14
N THR A 110 1.57 8.29 -6.29
CA THR A 110 1.59 9.72 -5.98
C THR A 110 1.00 10.04 -4.61
N GLU A 111 0.30 9.07 -4.03
CA GLU A 111 -0.34 9.15 -2.71
C GLU A 111 0.62 8.75 -1.59
N ASP A 112 0.40 9.33 -0.41
CA ASP A 112 1.15 8.99 0.80
C ASP A 112 0.80 7.55 1.26
N GLY A 113 1.76 6.90 1.90
CA GLY A 113 1.62 5.55 2.44
C GLY A 113 2.83 4.66 2.17
N ILE A 114 2.65 3.37 2.43
CA ILE A 114 3.65 2.32 2.14
C ILE A 114 3.28 1.53 0.89
N PHE A 115 4.29 1.16 0.11
CA PHE A 115 4.11 0.48 -1.17
C PHE A 115 5.15 -0.62 -1.38
N PHE A 116 4.66 -1.72 -1.95
CA PHE A 116 5.46 -2.83 -2.46
C PHE A 116 5.27 -2.86 -3.98
N GLN A 117 6.29 -2.49 -4.75
CA GLN A 117 6.19 -2.35 -6.20
C GLN A 117 7.17 -3.26 -6.93
N PRO A 118 6.70 -4.44 -7.39
CA PRO A 118 7.54 -5.30 -8.20
C PRO A 118 7.66 -4.72 -9.61
N TYR A 119 8.82 -4.94 -10.21
CA TYR A 119 9.10 -4.64 -11.60
C TYR A 119 10.04 -5.70 -12.18
N LEU A 120 10.17 -5.71 -13.50
CA LEU A 120 10.97 -6.73 -14.21
C LEU A 120 12.04 -6.05 -15.05
N VAL A 121 13.25 -6.59 -14.99
CA VAL A 121 14.37 -6.19 -15.85
C VAL A 121 14.68 -7.37 -16.77
N ARG A 122 14.52 -7.17 -18.08
CA ARG A 122 14.96 -8.14 -19.08
C ARG A 122 16.31 -7.71 -19.62
N GLY A 123 17.34 -8.47 -19.29
CA GLY A 123 18.71 -8.23 -19.77
C GLY A 123 18.82 -8.42 -21.29
N ALA A 124 19.91 -7.90 -21.86
CA ALA A 124 20.24 -8.08 -23.27
C ALA A 124 20.50 -9.57 -23.64
N ASP A 125 20.82 -10.40 -22.65
CA ASP A 125 20.91 -11.85 -22.74
C ASP A 125 19.55 -12.55 -22.84
N GLY A 126 18.45 -11.78 -22.71
CA GLY A 126 17.07 -12.25 -22.78
C GLY A 126 16.51 -12.74 -21.45
N VAL A 127 17.31 -12.80 -20.38
CA VAL A 127 16.88 -13.27 -19.05
C VAL A 127 16.10 -12.18 -18.34
N ALA A 128 14.93 -12.53 -17.79
CA ALA A 128 14.09 -11.62 -17.04
C ALA A 128 14.26 -11.84 -15.54
N VAL A 129 14.73 -10.81 -14.84
CA VAL A 129 14.99 -10.80 -13.39
C VAL A 129 14.00 -9.89 -12.68
N LEU A 130 13.39 -10.41 -11.62
CA LEU A 130 12.43 -9.69 -10.79
C LEU A 130 13.15 -8.81 -9.76
N HIS A 131 12.68 -7.58 -9.67
CA HIS A 131 13.10 -6.60 -8.66
C HIS A 131 11.88 -6.05 -7.93
N VAL A 132 12.13 -5.44 -6.79
CA VAL A 132 11.11 -4.75 -6.01
C VAL A 132 11.62 -3.41 -5.51
N ILE A 133 10.74 -2.42 -5.58
CA ILE A 133 10.94 -1.15 -4.90
C ILE A 133 10.03 -1.10 -3.69
N LEU A 134 10.62 -1.00 -2.51
CA LEU A 134 9.91 -0.77 -1.25
C LEU A 134 9.91 0.72 -0.98
N ARG A 135 8.76 1.28 -0.62
CA ARG A 135 8.61 2.73 -0.42
C ARG A 135 7.75 3.05 0.78
N HIS A 136 8.13 4.12 1.46
CA HIS A 136 7.28 4.90 2.32
C HIS A 136 7.29 6.35 1.80
N ARG A 137 6.10 6.89 1.51
CA ARG A 137 5.90 8.29 1.12
C ARG A 137 5.10 8.98 2.21
N GLY A 138 5.60 10.11 2.69
CA GLY A 138 4.93 10.87 3.74
C GLY A 138 5.58 12.23 3.98
N HIS A 139 5.20 12.89 5.07
CA HIS A 139 5.65 14.25 5.37
C HIS A 139 6.88 14.32 6.28
N ARG A 140 7.27 13.21 6.91
CA ARG A 140 8.40 13.11 7.84
C ARG A 140 9.11 11.75 7.71
N PRO A 141 10.42 11.67 7.99
CA PRO A 141 11.12 10.40 8.04
C PRO A 141 10.55 9.49 9.13
N MET A 142 10.32 8.23 8.79
CA MET A 142 9.83 7.21 9.71
C MET A 142 10.91 6.17 10.06
N GLY A 143 12.10 6.26 9.45
CA GLY A 143 13.14 5.25 9.64
C GLY A 143 12.76 3.95 8.96
N PHE A 144 12.25 4.05 7.73
CA PHE A 144 11.75 2.93 6.93
C PHE A 144 12.80 1.82 6.80
N GLN A 145 12.39 0.57 7.06
CA GLN A 145 13.28 -0.61 7.04
C GLN A 145 12.78 -1.71 6.09
N GLY A 146 11.70 -1.45 5.36
CA GLY A 146 10.99 -2.43 4.54
C GLY A 146 9.53 -2.56 4.96
N VAL A 147 8.91 -3.68 4.62
CA VAL A 147 7.48 -3.95 4.86
C VAL A 147 7.27 -5.38 5.34
N ASP A 148 6.20 -5.61 6.07
CA ASP A 148 5.67 -6.96 6.27
C ASP A 148 4.48 -7.18 5.34
N LEU A 149 4.41 -8.36 4.73
CA LEU A 149 3.31 -8.78 3.87
C LEU A 149 2.60 -9.97 4.50
N GLN A 150 1.31 -9.84 4.73
CA GLN A 150 0.46 -10.88 5.32
C GLN A 150 -0.66 -11.24 4.33
N PRO A 151 -0.42 -12.15 3.37
CA PRO A 151 -1.45 -12.61 2.42
C PRO A 151 -2.56 -13.41 3.10
N THR A 152 -2.24 -14.16 4.16
CA THR A 152 -3.17 -14.97 4.94
C THR A 152 -2.97 -14.74 6.43
N ALA A 153 -3.93 -15.12 7.27
CA ALA A 153 -3.85 -14.88 8.71
C ALA A 153 -2.63 -15.56 9.36
N ASP A 154 -2.18 -16.69 8.80
CA ASP A 154 -1.15 -17.56 9.38
C ASP A 154 0.26 -17.33 8.81
N ALA A 155 0.41 -16.45 7.81
CA ALA A 155 1.68 -16.22 7.12
C ALA A 155 2.03 -14.73 7.09
N ILE A 156 3.16 -14.36 7.70
CA ILE A 156 3.76 -13.03 7.60
C ILE A 156 5.14 -13.19 6.96
N TYR A 157 5.38 -12.43 5.89
CA TYR A 157 6.64 -12.37 5.16
C TYR A 157 7.35 -11.06 5.47
N HIS A 158 8.61 -11.14 5.90
CA HIS A 158 9.37 -9.99 6.39
C HIS A 158 10.30 -9.45 5.31
N ILE A 159 9.80 -8.52 4.49
CA ILE A 159 10.57 -7.99 3.37
C ILE A 159 11.37 -6.78 3.84
N ARG A 160 12.63 -7.02 4.22
CA ARG A 160 13.54 -5.99 4.73
C ARG A 160 14.37 -5.36 3.62
N ALA A 161 14.73 -4.10 3.82
CA ALA A 161 15.67 -3.40 2.96
C ALA A 161 17.04 -4.10 3.01
N GLN A 162 17.49 -4.61 1.86
CA GLN A 162 18.80 -5.27 1.72
C GLN A 162 19.91 -4.27 1.40
N VAL A 163 19.53 -3.08 0.94
CA VAL A 163 20.42 -1.97 0.59
C VAL A 163 20.06 -0.75 1.45
N PRO A 164 20.98 0.23 1.60
CA PRO A 164 20.68 1.46 2.31
C PRO A 164 19.42 2.15 1.75
N VAL A 165 18.52 2.53 2.64
CA VAL A 165 17.29 3.26 2.28
C VAL A 165 17.68 4.69 1.88
N ALA A 166 17.27 5.08 0.69
CA ALA A 166 17.43 6.44 0.18
C ALA A 166 16.27 7.31 0.67
N THR A 167 16.58 8.54 1.06
CA THR A 167 15.57 9.57 1.37
C THR A 167 15.65 10.66 0.32
N THR A 168 14.56 10.87 -0.41
CA THR A 168 14.44 11.96 -1.39
C THR A 168 13.29 12.90 -1.06
N GLN A 169 13.41 14.16 -1.48
CA GLN A 169 12.31 15.13 -1.39
C GLN A 169 11.30 14.86 -2.52
N THR A 170 10.01 14.98 -2.19
CA THR A 170 8.91 14.96 -3.16
C THR A 170 8.25 16.34 -3.19
N GLU A 171 7.31 16.55 -4.11
CA GLU A 171 6.57 17.82 -4.20
C GLU A 171 5.82 18.18 -2.91
N SER A 172 5.38 17.17 -2.15
CA SER A 172 4.52 17.32 -0.97
C SER A 172 5.17 16.87 0.34
N GLY A 173 6.39 16.31 0.31
CA GLY A 173 7.03 15.73 1.49
C GLY A 173 8.32 15.00 1.14
N ILE A 174 8.45 13.77 1.63
CA ILE A 174 9.62 12.92 1.43
C ILE A 174 9.22 11.52 0.94
N MET A 175 10.19 10.80 0.40
CA MET A 175 10.10 9.40 0.08
C MET A 175 11.31 8.67 0.64
N GLU A 176 11.08 7.69 1.50
CA GLU A 176 12.08 6.71 1.93
C GLU A 176 11.90 5.45 1.09
N TRP A 177 12.93 5.00 0.38
CA TRP A 177 12.81 3.87 -0.53
C TRP A 177 14.09 3.07 -0.70
N CYS A 178 13.94 1.81 -1.08
CA CYS A 178 15.04 0.95 -1.52
C CYS A 178 14.61 0.12 -2.73
N ASP A 179 15.56 -0.12 -3.62
CA ASP A 179 15.40 -0.97 -4.80
C ASP A 179 16.35 -2.15 -4.67
N GLN A 180 15.81 -3.36 -4.79
CA GLN A 180 16.54 -4.59 -4.57
C GLN A 180 16.00 -5.73 -5.44
N PRO A 181 16.84 -6.72 -5.78
CA PRO A 181 16.36 -7.93 -6.43
C PRO A 181 15.39 -8.70 -5.52
N VAL A 182 14.45 -9.43 -6.13
CA VAL A 182 13.54 -10.30 -5.40
C VAL A 182 14.30 -11.53 -4.90
N ASP A 183 14.41 -11.66 -3.57
CA ASP A 183 14.97 -12.84 -2.93
C ASP A 183 13.93 -13.98 -2.81
N ALA A 184 14.33 -15.10 -2.21
CA ALA A 184 13.48 -16.27 -2.07
C ALA A 184 12.24 -16.01 -1.21
N GLU A 185 12.36 -15.23 -0.13
CA GLU A 185 11.25 -14.90 0.77
C GLU A 185 10.25 -13.96 0.09
N THR A 186 10.75 -12.89 -0.53
CA THR A 186 9.98 -11.95 -1.34
C THR A 186 9.25 -12.67 -2.47
N GLY A 187 9.93 -13.55 -3.19
CA GLY A 187 9.33 -14.34 -4.26
C GLY A 187 8.24 -15.31 -3.77
N LYS A 188 8.37 -15.85 -2.55
CA LYS A 188 7.32 -16.67 -1.93
C LYS A 188 6.11 -15.82 -1.54
N ALA A 189 6.33 -14.66 -0.92
CA ALA A 189 5.28 -13.71 -0.59
C ALA A 189 4.48 -13.28 -1.84
N MET A 190 5.19 -12.91 -2.91
CA MET A 190 4.57 -12.50 -4.18
C MET A 190 3.70 -13.61 -4.77
N ARG A 191 4.15 -14.87 -4.73
CA ARG A 191 3.37 -16.01 -5.22
C ARG A 191 2.10 -16.22 -4.41
N GLU A 192 2.18 -16.20 -3.08
CA GLU A 192 1.01 -16.36 -2.23
C GLU A 192 0.01 -15.21 -2.43
N ILE A 193 0.48 -13.96 -2.56
CA ILE A 193 -0.36 -12.81 -2.88
C ILE A 193 -1.01 -12.97 -4.26
N SER A 194 -0.29 -13.50 -5.24
CA SER A 194 -0.84 -13.76 -6.58
C SER A 194 -1.98 -14.78 -6.55
N ASP A 195 -1.88 -15.79 -5.69
CA ASP A 195 -2.89 -16.84 -5.55
C ASP A 195 -4.16 -16.33 -4.85
N VAL A 196 -4.00 -15.55 -3.77
CA VAL A 196 -5.15 -15.07 -2.97
C VAL A 196 -5.67 -13.69 -3.40
N LEU A 197 -4.89 -12.96 -4.20
CA LEU A 197 -5.16 -11.59 -4.67
C LEU A 197 -5.41 -10.58 -3.55
N ALA A 198 -4.80 -10.79 -2.38
CA ALA A 198 -4.91 -9.92 -1.22
C ALA A 198 -3.66 -10.03 -0.34
N ALA A 199 -3.35 -8.97 0.40
CA ALA A 199 -2.41 -9.01 1.51
C ALA A 199 -2.63 -7.80 2.40
N LYS A 200 -2.34 -7.92 3.69
CA LYS A 200 -2.06 -6.76 4.53
C LYS A 200 -0.60 -6.36 4.31
N ILE A 201 -0.33 -5.06 4.18
CA ILE A 201 0.99 -4.48 4.15
C ILE A 201 1.16 -3.63 5.42
N THR A 202 2.24 -3.83 6.16
CA THR A 202 2.52 -3.06 7.38
C THR A 202 3.96 -2.56 7.44
N MET A 203 4.17 -1.43 8.12
CA MET A 203 5.50 -0.85 8.32
C MET A 203 6.10 -1.38 9.63
N PRO A 204 7.14 -2.23 9.58
CA PRO A 204 7.82 -2.73 10.77
C PRO A 204 8.61 -1.61 11.46
N GLY A 205 8.80 -1.75 12.77
CA GLY A 205 9.72 -0.90 13.54
C GLY A 205 9.18 0.48 13.95
N VAL A 206 7.91 0.77 13.67
CA VAL A 206 7.23 1.99 14.14
C VAL A 206 6.61 1.75 15.52
N GLU A 207 7.12 2.43 16.55
CA GLU A 207 6.61 2.32 17.92
C GLU A 207 5.17 2.83 18.00
N GLY A 208 4.23 1.99 18.45
CA GLY A 208 2.79 2.29 18.48
C GLY A 208 2.03 1.94 17.20
N GLY A 209 2.70 1.39 16.17
CA GLY A 209 2.11 1.05 14.87
C GLY A 209 2.16 2.21 13.88
N SER A 210 2.09 1.90 12.58
CA SER A 210 2.03 2.90 11.52
C SER A 210 0.58 3.20 11.13
N ASN A 211 0.26 4.47 10.89
CA ASN A 211 -1.03 4.86 10.31
C ASN A 211 -1.16 4.47 8.82
N ASP A 212 -0.06 4.04 8.19
CA ASP A 212 -0.03 3.61 6.79
C ASP A 212 -0.25 2.09 6.62
N ASP A 213 -0.41 1.36 7.73
CA ASP A 213 -0.74 -0.06 7.72
C ASP A 213 -2.11 -0.29 7.09
N ARG A 214 -2.17 -1.08 6.02
CA ARG A 214 -3.40 -1.22 5.23
C ARG A 214 -3.48 -2.56 4.50
N MET A 215 -4.61 -2.80 3.84
CA MET A 215 -4.70 -3.84 2.82
C MET A 215 -4.10 -3.34 1.51
N LEU A 216 -3.44 -4.23 0.78
CA LEU A 216 -3.15 -4.01 -0.63
C LEU A 216 -4.46 -3.79 -1.38
N THR A 217 -4.45 -2.80 -2.28
CA THR A 217 -5.55 -2.62 -3.22
C THR A 217 -5.61 -3.81 -4.16
N ALA A 218 -6.80 -4.08 -4.72
CA ALA A 218 -6.96 -5.12 -5.73
C ALA A 218 -6.03 -4.91 -6.94
N THR A 219 -5.75 -3.64 -7.26
CA THR A 219 -4.81 -3.26 -8.32
C THR A 219 -3.37 -3.65 -7.98
N GLU A 220 -2.90 -3.38 -6.76
CA GLU A 220 -1.55 -3.78 -6.32
C GLU A 220 -1.36 -5.29 -6.32
N ALA A 221 -2.32 -6.05 -5.78
CA ALA A 221 -2.24 -7.52 -5.80
C ALA A 221 -2.24 -8.08 -7.24
N LYS A 222 -3.05 -7.48 -8.12
CA LYS A 222 -3.07 -7.85 -9.55
C LYS A 222 -1.76 -7.51 -10.26
N ARG A 223 -1.14 -6.37 -9.95
CA ARG A 223 0.17 -5.96 -10.49
C ARG A 223 1.26 -6.96 -10.11
N ILE A 224 1.25 -7.47 -8.87
CA ILE A 224 2.17 -8.53 -8.42
C ILE A 224 2.00 -9.79 -9.27
N ARG A 225 0.77 -10.29 -9.43
CA ARG A 225 0.49 -11.45 -10.28
C ARG A 225 0.94 -11.23 -11.73
N ASN A 226 0.60 -10.08 -12.32
CA ASN A 226 0.93 -9.79 -13.71
C ASN A 226 2.45 -9.76 -13.95
N ILE A 227 3.22 -9.24 -12.99
CA ILE A 227 4.69 -9.21 -13.08
C ILE A 227 5.28 -10.62 -12.95
N LEU A 228 4.73 -11.47 -12.05
CA LEU A 228 5.14 -12.88 -11.97
C LEU A 228 4.85 -13.63 -13.27
N GLU A 229 3.64 -13.50 -13.81
CA GLU A 229 3.24 -14.16 -15.06
C GLU A 229 4.10 -13.67 -16.24
N LEU A 230 4.39 -12.36 -16.30
CA LEU A 230 5.28 -11.80 -17.30
C LEU A 230 6.70 -12.37 -17.18
N ALA A 231 7.23 -12.51 -15.96
CA ALA A 231 8.55 -13.06 -15.72
C ALA A 231 8.64 -14.54 -16.15
N ASP A 232 7.63 -15.34 -15.85
CA ASP A 232 7.58 -16.75 -16.24
C ASP A 232 7.52 -16.88 -17.76
N ARG A 233 6.64 -16.13 -18.43
CA ARG A 233 6.53 -16.12 -19.91
C ARG A 233 7.81 -15.66 -20.59
N LEU A 234 8.43 -14.58 -20.13
CA LEU A 234 9.67 -14.06 -20.72
C LEU A 234 10.86 -15.00 -20.51
N ASN A 235 10.82 -15.82 -19.45
CA ASN A 235 11.81 -16.88 -19.20
C ASN A 235 11.41 -18.24 -19.79
N GLY A 236 10.36 -18.30 -20.63
CA GLY A 236 9.95 -19.52 -21.34
C GLY A 236 9.26 -20.58 -20.48
N LYS A 237 8.66 -20.18 -19.35
CA LYS A 237 7.80 -21.04 -18.53
C LYS A 237 6.34 -20.78 -18.91
N GLU A 238 5.59 -21.86 -19.17
CA GLU A 238 4.14 -21.83 -19.45
C GLU A 238 3.32 -22.05 -18.18
#